data_AF-A0A941WCJ1-F1
#
_entry.id   AF-A0A941WCJ1-F1
#
_cell.length_a   1.000
_cell.length_b   1.000
_cell.length_c   1.000
_cell.angle_alpha   90.00
_cell.angle_beta   90.00
_cell.angle_gamma   90.00
#
_symmetry.space_group_name_H-M   'P 1'
#
loop_
_entity.id
_entity.type
_entity.pdbx_description
1 polymer ?
#
loop_
_entity_poly.entity_id
_entity_poly.type
_entity_poly.pdbx_seq_one_letter_code
_entity_poly.pdbx_strand_id
1 'polypeptide(L)'
;PDTLKEIAPEAFSSCIYLEKVTIGSEVGNSLLETLGALSFSSCSNLKAIILNKNVASAEDVPAVVGIRDSQNNVYYSLINGSSACVIYVHDASLGYYQSAEIWSNYMAESVKGLSAYEEEKDA
;
A
#
# COMPACT_ATOMS: atom_id res chain seq x y z
N PRO A 1 -3.46 7.28 -10.82
CA PRO A 1 -3.17 7.24 -12.28
C PRO A 1 -2.44 5.94 -12.64
N ASP A 2 -2.64 5.43 -13.86
CA ASP A 2 -1.97 4.19 -14.31
C ASP A 2 -0.47 4.38 -14.55
N THR A 3 -0.05 5.59 -14.91
CA THR A 3 1.34 5.92 -15.24
C THR A 3 2.21 6.28 -14.03
N LEU A 4 1.64 6.30 -12.82
CA LEU A 4 2.40 6.61 -11.61
C LEU A 4 3.34 5.46 -11.30
N LYS A 5 4.66 5.74 -11.29
CA LYS A 5 5.69 4.73 -11.01
C LYS A 5 6.13 4.69 -9.56
N GLU A 6 6.08 5.83 -8.88
CA GLU A 6 6.66 5.99 -7.55
C GLU A 6 5.77 6.83 -6.65
N ILE A 7 5.71 6.43 -5.38
CA ILE A 7 5.28 7.27 -4.28
C ILE A 7 6.49 7.43 -3.36
N ALA A 8 6.98 8.66 -3.22
CA ALA A 8 8.14 8.95 -2.39
C ALA A 8 7.84 8.69 -0.90
N PRO A 9 8.89 8.49 -0.07
CA PRO A 9 8.72 8.43 1.38
C PRO A 9 7.98 9.66 1.91
N GLU A 10 7.10 9.43 2.89
CA GLU A 10 6.30 10.48 3.55
C GLU A 10 5.39 11.33 2.63
N ALA A 11 5.20 10.97 1.35
CA ALA A 11 4.51 11.81 0.36
C ALA A 11 3.11 12.31 0.76
N PHE A 12 2.34 11.51 1.50
CA PHE A 12 1.02 11.86 2.04
C PHE A 12 0.99 11.79 3.57
N SER A 13 2.15 11.86 4.23
CA SER A 13 2.22 11.83 5.69
C SER A 13 1.35 12.94 6.31
N SER A 14 0.62 12.60 7.38
CA SER A 14 -0.27 13.49 8.13
C SER A 14 -1.40 14.12 7.31
N CYS A 15 -1.77 13.52 6.18
CA CYS A 15 -2.98 13.92 5.44
C CYS A 15 -4.24 13.40 6.17
N ILE A 16 -4.58 14.02 7.31
CA ILE A 16 -5.62 13.53 8.23
C ILE A 16 -7.02 13.44 7.62
N TYR A 17 -7.29 14.16 6.54
CA TYR A 17 -8.57 14.13 5.82
C TYR A 17 -8.58 13.13 4.64
N LEU A 18 -7.46 12.47 4.35
CA LEU A 18 -7.39 11.48 3.29
C LEU A 18 -8.10 10.20 3.76
N GLU A 19 -9.19 9.84 3.10
CA GLU A 19 -10.02 8.67 3.49
C GLU A 19 -9.76 7.44 2.62
N LYS A 20 -9.44 7.66 1.34
CA LYS A 20 -9.22 6.61 0.35
C LYS A 20 -8.14 7.03 -0.64
N VAL A 21 -7.29 6.08 -1.01
CA VAL A 21 -6.30 6.21 -2.08
C VAL A 21 -6.56 5.13 -3.12
N THR A 22 -6.49 5.49 -4.40
CA THR A 22 -6.55 4.53 -5.50
C THR A 22 -5.40 4.80 -6.46
N ILE A 23 -4.57 3.79 -6.67
CA ILE A 23 -3.40 3.86 -7.55
C ILE A 23 -3.64 2.88 -8.71
N GLY A 24 -3.47 3.37 -9.94
CA GLY A 24 -4.04 2.75 -11.12
C GLY A 24 -5.56 2.88 -11.21
N SER A 25 -6.15 2.27 -12.23
CA SER A 25 -7.58 2.16 -12.48
C SER A 25 -8.01 0.70 -12.53
N GLU A 26 -9.27 0.41 -12.23
CA GLU A 26 -9.79 -0.97 -12.18
C GLU A 26 -9.69 -1.72 -13.51
N VAL A 27 -9.79 -0.98 -14.62
CA VAL A 27 -9.67 -1.53 -16.00
C VAL A 27 -8.22 -1.49 -16.52
N GLY A 28 -7.33 -0.80 -15.82
CA GLY A 28 -5.93 -0.62 -16.17
C GLY A 28 -5.01 -1.52 -15.35
N ASN A 29 -3.71 -1.40 -15.62
CA ASN A 29 -2.68 -1.98 -14.78
C ASN A 29 -1.72 -0.87 -14.36
N SER A 30 -1.60 -0.66 -13.05
CA SER A 30 -0.70 0.33 -12.47
C SER A 30 0.76 0.01 -12.82
N LEU A 31 1.49 1.03 -13.26
CA LEU A 31 2.93 0.99 -13.44
C LEU A 31 3.70 1.25 -12.14
N LEU A 32 3.04 1.23 -10.98
CA LEU A 32 3.68 1.45 -9.69
C LEU A 32 4.80 0.42 -9.47
N GLU A 33 6.02 0.90 -9.30
CA GLU A 33 7.23 0.13 -9.08
C GLU A 33 7.69 0.28 -7.63
N THR A 34 7.52 1.47 -7.02
CA THR A 34 8.04 1.77 -5.69
C THR A 34 7.07 2.54 -4.80
N LEU A 35 7.09 2.19 -3.51
CA LEU A 35 6.40 2.89 -2.42
C LEU A 35 7.43 3.25 -1.34
N GLY A 36 7.48 4.51 -0.94
CA GLY A 36 8.35 4.94 0.14
C GLY A 36 7.76 4.68 1.52
N ALA A 37 8.62 4.38 2.48
CA ALA A 37 8.22 4.22 3.87
C ALA A 37 7.50 5.48 4.39
N LEU A 38 6.54 5.23 5.28
CA LEU A 38 5.69 6.26 5.89
C LEU A 38 4.88 7.11 4.89
N SER A 39 4.74 6.68 3.63
CA SER A 39 4.04 7.45 2.59
C SER A 39 2.62 7.84 2.98
N PHE A 40 1.95 7.08 3.84
CA PHE A 40 0.61 7.35 4.39
C PHE A 40 0.60 7.38 5.92
N SER A 41 1.73 7.70 6.55
CA SER A 41 1.80 7.74 8.01
C SER A 41 0.88 8.84 8.57
N SER A 42 0.28 8.58 9.74
CA SER A 42 -0.59 9.50 10.47
C SER A 42 -1.79 10.02 9.65
N CYS A 43 -2.21 9.30 8.60
CA CYS A 43 -3.45 9.56 7.90
C CYS A 43 -4.61 8.96 8.71
N SER A 44 -5.04 9.63 9.77
CA SER A 44 -5.96 9.07 10.78
C SER A 44 -7.32 8.65 10.24
N ASN A 45 -7.80 9.30 9.17
CA ASN A 45 -9.08 8.97 8.54
C ASN A 45 -8.94 8.00 7.35
N LEU A 46 -7.72 7.58 7.01
CA LEU A 46 -7.48 6.69 5.88
C LEU A 46 -8.00 5.29 6.20
N LYS A 47 -8.93 4.82 5.38
CA LYS A 47 -9.57 3.50 5.52
C LYS A 47 -9.10 2.52 4.46
N ALA A 48 -8.82 3.01 3.25
CA ALA A 48 -8.50 2.13 2.12
C ALA A 48 -7.40 2.69 1.22
N ILE A 49 -6.44 1.85 0.87
CA ILE A 49 -5.52 2.05 -0.25
C ILE A 49 -5.78 0.93 -1.25
N ILE A 50 -6.23 1.26 -2.46
CA ILE A 50 -6.44 0.30 -3.54
C ILE A 50 -5.27 0.37 -4.52
N LEU A 51 -4.58 -0.75 -4.69
CA LEU A 51 -3.49 -0.91 -5.63
C LEU A 51 -3.95 -1.78 -6.81
N ASN A 52 -4.34 -1.13 -7.91
CA ASN A 52 -4.72 -1.80 -9.16
C ASN A 52 -3.47 -2.22 -9.95
N LYS A 53 -2.63 -3.06 -9.34
CA LYS A 53 -1.44 -3.65 -9.96
C LYS A 53 -1.58 -5.16 -9.97
N ASN A 54 -1.67 -5.72 -11.16
CA ASN A 54 -1.61 -7.16 -11.37
C ASN A 54 -0.16 -7.63 -11.24
N VAL A 55 0.07 -8.45 -10.23
CA VAL A 55 1.35 -9.10 -9.90
C VAL A 55 1.17 -10.60 -10.19
N ALA A 56 2.07 -11.15 -11.00
CA ALA A 56 2.07 -12.57 -11.37
C ALA A 56 3.32 -13.32 -10.87
N SER A 57 4.28 -12.61 -10.28
CA SER A 57 5.45 -13.18 -9.63
C SER A 57 5.95 -12.27 -8.48
N ALA A 58 6.88 -12.76 -7.67
CA ALA A 58 7.42 -11.98 -6.56
C ALA A 58 8.15 -10.71 -7.03
N GLU A 59 8.78 -10.74 -8.21
CA GLU A 59 9.51 -9.61 -8.80
C GLU A 59 8.58 -8.48 -9.26
N ASP A 60 7.31 -8.79 -9.53
CA ASP A 60 6.30 -7.80 -9.91
C ASP A 60 5.76 -7.01 -8.71
N VAL A 61 5.97 -7.48 -7.47
CA VAL A 61 5.49 -6.80 -6.27
C VAL A 61 6.22 -5.45 -6.14
N PRO A 62 5.51 -4.31 -5.96
CA PRO A 62 6.15 -3.02 -5.76
C PRO A 62 7.13 -3.06 -4.59
N ALA A 63 8.35 -2.58 -4.84
CA ALA A 63 9.36 -2.48 -3.81
C ALA A 63 8.98 -1.40 -2.79
N VAL A 64 9.29 -1.66 -1.52
CA VAL A 64 9.11 -0.67 -0.46
C VAL A 64 10.47 -0.08 -0.07
N VAL A 65 10.64 1.20 -0.33
CA VAL A 65 11.88 1.94 -0.07
C VAL A 65 11.87 2.42 1.36
N GLY A 66 12.72 1.82 2.20
CA GLY A 66 12.85 2.19 3.61
C GLY A 66 13.53 3.53 3.84
N ILE A 67 13.20 4.19 4.96
CA ILE A 67 13.92 5.38 5.45
C ILE A 67 14.64 5.07 6.75
N ARG A 68 15.64 5.91 7.10
CA ARG A 68 16.41 5.78 8.34
C ARG A 68 16.17 6.97 9.25
N ASP A 69 16.01 6.73 10.55
CA ASP A 69 16.07 7.80 11.55
C ASP A 69 17.54 8.18 11.89
N SER A 70 17.71 9.17 12.76
CA SER A 70 19.01 9.60 13.26
C SER A 70 19.73 8.53 14.09
N GLN A 71 19.03 7.48 14.52
CA GLN A 71 19.57 6.34 15.28
C GLN A 71 19.89 5.15 14.36
N ASN A 72 19.76 5.33 13.03
CA ASN A 72 19.98 4.32 12.01
C ASN A 72 18.96 3.16 12.00
N ASN A 73 17.81 3.34 12.65
CA ASN A 73 16.68 2.41 12.55
C ASN A 73 16.03 2.54 11.17
N VAL A 74 15.71 1.42 10.53
CA VAL A 74 15.05 1.41 9.23
C VAL A 74 13.55 1.20 9.39
N TYR A 75 12.77 2.03 8.72
CA TYR A 75 11.30 1.94 8.68
C TYR A 75 10.86 1.58 7.28
N TYR A 76 9.91 0.65 7.18
CA TYR A 76 9.29 0.24 5.91
C TYR A 76 7.75 0.36 5.91
N SER A 77 7.12 0.47 7.09
CA SER A 77 5.66 0.54 7.16
C SER A 77 5.12 1.73 6.38
N LEU A 78 4.07 1.51 5.59
CA LEU A 78 3.45 2.55 4.77
C LEU A 78 2.42 3.40 5.55
N ILE A 79 1.74 2.77 6.53
CA ILE A 79 0.48 3.25 7.13
C ILE A 79 0.57 3.39 8.66
N ASN A 80 1.77 3.65 9.20
CA ASN A 80 1.94 3.83 10.64
C ASN A 80 1.07 4.97 11.18
N GLY A 81 0.23 4.71 12.19
CA GLY A 81 -0.74 5.70 12.71
C GLY A 81 -2.10 5.72 11.97
N SER A 82 -2.32 4.81 11.02
CA SER A 82 -3.58 4.61 10.29
C SER A 82 -4.13 3.21 10.55
N SER A 83 -4.42 2.88 11.81
CA SER A 83 -4.75 1.50 12.24
C SER A 83 -6.03 0.91 11.63
N ALA A 84 -6.91 1.74 11.08
CA ALA A 84 -8.12 1.29 10.37
C ALA A 84 -7.87 1.08 8.86
N CYS A 85 -6.70 1.42 8.35
CA CYS A 85 -6.40 1.34 6.92
C CYS A 85 -6.10 -0.09 6.49
N VAL A 86 -6.74 -0.51 5.40
CA VAL A 86 -6.43 -1.74 4.68
C VAL A 86 -5.91 -1.39 3.29
N ILE A 87 -4.88 -2.11 2.86
CA ILE A 87 -4.33 -2.09 1.51
C ILE A 87 -4.98 -3.23 0.74
N TYR A 88 -5.75 -2.90 -0.28
CA TYR A 88 -6.43 -3.85 -1.14
C TYR A 88 -5.63 -4.02 -2.45
N VAL A 89 -5.37 -5.26 -2.80
CA VAL A 89 -4.71 -5.68 -4.05
C VAL A 89 -5.62 -6.66 -4.78
N HIS A 90 -5.41 -6.89 -6.09
CA HIS A 90 -6.15 -7.93 -6.81
C HIS A 90 -6.03 -9.28 -6.08
N ASP A 91 -7.14 -10.02 -5.97
CA ASP A 91 -7.19 -11.29 -5.22
C ASP A 91 -6.17 -12.32 -5.74
N ALA A 92 -5.99 -12.39 -7.06
CA ALA A 92 -4.99 -13.24 -7.70
C ALA A 92 -3.54 -12.84 -7.35
N SER A 93 -3.32 -11.59 -6.96
CA SER A 93 -2.01 -11.04 -6.58
C SER A 93 -1.73 -11.13 -5.08
N LEU A 94 -2.76 -11.35 -4.25
CA LEU A 94 -2.66 -11.31 -2.79
C LEU A 94 -1.53 -12.19 -2.24
N GLY A 95 -1.42 -13.44 -2.74
CA GLY A 95 -0.38 -14.38 -2.29
C GLY A 95 1.05 -13.90 -2.56
N TYR A 96 1.28 -13.14 -3.63
CA TYR A 96 2.59 -12.55 -3.92
C TYR A 96 2.93 -11.41 -2.97
N TYR A 97 1.97 -10.52 -2.68
CA TYR A 97 2.16 -9.48 -1.66
C TYR A 97 2.39 -10.08 -0.28
N GLN A 98 1.63 -11.11 0.11
CA GLN A 98 1.78 -11.75 1.42
C GLN A 98 3.06 -12.57 1.58
N SER A 99 3.74 -12.93 0.49
CA SER A 99 5.02 -13.65 0.52
C SER A 99 6.24 -12.75 0.34
N ALA A 100 6.07 -11.54 -0.19
CA ALA A 100 7.16 -10.57 -0.35
C ALA A 100 7.67 -10.09 1.02
N GLU A 101 8.99 -10.20 1.26
CA GLU A 101 9.63 -10.01 2.57
C GLU A 101 9.22 -8.72 3.30
N ILE A 102 9.25 -7.56 2.61
CA ILE A 102 8.89 -6.30 3.26
C ILE A 102 7.39 -6.20 3.50
N TRP A 103 6.57 -6.69 2.58
CA TRP A 103 5.12 -6.66 2.72
C TRP A 103 4.64 -7.56 3.85
N SER A 104 5.18 -8.78 3.96
CA SER A 104 4.83 -9.71 5.04
C SER A 104 5.34 -9.23 6.40
N ASN A 105 6.51 -8.61 6.48
CA ASN A 105 7.04 -8.15 7.77
C ASN A 105 6.38 -6.86 8.29
N TYR A 106 5.91 -5.97 7.41
CA TYR A 106 5.48 -4.62 7.82
C TYR A 106 4.01 -4.29 7.49
N MET A 107 3.34 -5.12 6.69
CA MET A 107 1.96 -4.92 6.26
C MET A 107 1.10 -6.21 6.28
N ALA A 108 1.57 -7.33 6.85
CA ALA A 108 0.85 -8.62 6.80
C ALA A 108 -0.62 -8.54 7.22
N GLU A 109 -0.93 -7.86 8.32
CA GLU A 109 -2.29 -7.74 8.86
C GLU A 109 -3.14 -6.68 8.14
N SER A 110 -2.54 -5.93 7.22
CA SER A 110 -3.15 -4.79 6.55
C SER A 110 -3.28 -4.96 5.05
N VAL A 111 -2.95 -6.13 4.49
CA VAL A 111 -3.13 -6.43 3.07
C VAL A 111 -4.23 -7.47 2.87
N LYS A 112 -5.25 -7.11 2.07
CA LYS A 112 -6.36 -7.99 1.72
C LYS A 112 -6.60 -8.03 0.20
N GLY A 113 -7.32 -9.05 -0.25
CA GLY A 113 -7.83 -9.12 -1.62
C GLY A 113 -8.93 -8.09 -1.86
N LEU A 114 -9.04 -7.60 -3.09
CA LEU A 114 -9.96 -6.54 -3.49
C LEU A 114 -11.43 -6.95 -3.31
N SER A 115 -11.75 -8.24 -3.42
CA SER A 115 -13.10 -8.74 -3.13
C SER A 115 -13.61 -8.35 -1.74
N ALA A 116 -12.73 -8.31 -0.72
CA ALA A 116 -13.11 -7.93 0.64
C ALA A 116 -13.51 -6.44 0.74
N TYR A 117 -12.92 -5.57 -0.09
CA TYR A 117 -13.32 -4.16 -0.14
C TYR A 117 -14.75 -4.00 -0.64
N GLU A 118 -15.13 -4.78 -1.65
CA GLU A 118 -16.47 -4.71 -2.25
C GLU A 118 -17.57 -5.17 -1.27
N GLU A 119 -17.25 -6.10 -0.37
CA GLU A 119 -18.16 -6.53 0.71
C GLU A 119 -18.25 -5.49 1.84
N GLU A 120 -17.13 -4.85 2.18
CA GLU A 120 -17.01 -3.91 3.31
C GLU A 120 -17.48 -2.49 2.95
N LYS A 121 -17.44 -2.06 1.68
CA LYS A 121 -17.75 -0.68 1.27
C LYS A 121 -19.23 -0.31 1.38
N ASP A 122 -20.11 -1.31 1.34
CA ASP A 122 -21.57 -1.15 1.35
C ASP A 122 -22.19 -1.44 2.74
N ALA A 123 -21.35 -1.79 3.73
CA ALA A 123 -21.74 -2.10 5.11
C ALA A 123 -21.68 -0.86 6.04
#